data_AF-A0A2V7ZPC0-F1
#
_entry.id   AF-A0A2V7ZPC0-F1
#
_cell.length_a   1.000
_cell.length_b   1.000
_cell.length_c   1.000
_cell.angle_alpha   90.00
_cell.angle_beta   90.00
_cell.angle_gamma   90.00
#
_symmetry.space_group_name_H-M   'P 1'
#
loop_
_entity.id
_entity.type
_entity.pdbx_description
1 polymer ?
#
loop_
_entity_poly.entity_id
_entity_poly.type
_entity_poly.pdbx_seq_one_letter_code
_entity_poly.pdbx_strand_id
1 'polypeptide(L)'
;MTRPPLISTSYRAARTRRAPIAEAAPRPARNSRLVNTEGIIVTAEPMRSRSSISAPARRAGRFAVDHSLVLPAGVAIALVWANTSAASYTSFARALDFPVNDIGMVFFFALAAKEVVEATCPGGALHTWRRAALPVVAAIGGMAAPAAIFTAFALTTGHRALVRGWAIPCATDVAFSYLVAKVIFRDHPAIPFLLLLAIADDAFGLVILALFYPVGNVHVIAAALLMSAALAAAFVIRRRQTRVFWPYVAAGGALSWTALFWGGFHPALALVPIMPFVPHATRDPGLFVDAPAGEHDPLSEFEHRFKYPVQAVLFLFGLVNAGVVITAIGPGTWAVLVAIATGKPLGIGLAVAGAALAGLRLPQRLGWSDIVVVGCAAGIGFTVALFFATAAFPPGRYLDETKLGALLSVSSAGVALAVAAILRVGRFRASQAARL
;
A
#
# COMPACT_ATOMS: atom_id res chain seq x y z
N MET A 1 -49.94 -45.41 -39.82
CA MET A 1 -50.34 -44.06 -39.37
C MET A 1 -49.45 -43.04 -40.07
N THR A 2 -49.99 -41.84 -40.33
CA THR A 2 -49.27 -40.60 -40.75
C THR A 2 -48.40 -40.66 -42.04
N ARG A 3 -48.07 -39.49 -42.62
CA ARG A 3 -47.60 -39.32 -44.02
C ARG A 3 -46.15 -38.76 -44.14
N PRO A 4 -45.47 -38.97 -45.29
CA PRO A 4 -44.24 -38.28 -45.76
C PRO A 4 -44.61 -37.02 -46.60
N PRO A 5 -43.80 -36.44 -47.53
CA PRO A 5 -42.34 -36.50 -47.86
C PRO A 5 -41.66 -35.12 -47.54
N LEU A 6 -40.61 -34.51 -48.14
CA LEU A 6 -39.75 -34.55 -49.37
C LEU A 6 -38.26 -34.28 -48.93
N ILE A 7 -37.16 -34.43 -49.68
CA ILE A 7 -36.76 -34.43 -51.13
C ILE A 7 -36.46 -33.03 -51.73
N SER A 8 -35.38 -32.96 -52.54
CA SER A 8 -35.02 -31.90 -53.53
C SER A 8 -34.27 -30.64 -52.99
N THR A 9 -33.30 -29.99 -53.69
CA THR A 9 -32.30 -30.45 -54.70
C THR A 9 -31.11 -29.45 -54.82
N SER A 10 -30.14 -29.78 -55.69
CA SER A 10 -29.00 -28.99 -56.22
C SER A 10 -29.36 -27.56 -56.76
N TYR A 11 -28.41 -26.66 -57.11
CA TYR A 11 -27.70 -26.64 -58.42
C TYR A 11 -26.77 -25.40 -58.64
N ARG A 12 -25.62 -25.57 -59.32
CA ARG A 12 -24.74 -24.58 -60.04
C ARG A 12 -24.21 -23.31 -59.28
N ALA A 13 -23.42 -22.41 -59.90
CA ALA A 13 -22.07 -22.54 -60.51
C ALA A 13 -21.60 -21.22 -61.22
N ALA A 14 -20.38 -20.77 -60.92
CA ALA A 14 -19.44 -19.94 -61.74
C ALA A 14 -19.89 -18.66 -62.51
N ARG A 15 -19.24 -17.50 -62.25
CA ARG A 15 -18.30 -16.84 -63.21
C ARG A 15 -17.63 -15.51 -62.75
N THR A 16 -16.30 -15.49 -62.87
CA THR A 16 -15.34 -14.40 -63.24
C THR A 16 -15.82 -12.97 -63.61
N ARG A 17 -15.05 -11.95 -63.18
CA ARG A 17 -14.37 -10.93 -64.05
C ARG A 17 -13.31 -10.09 -63.30
N ARG A 18 -12.53 -9.26 -64.03
CA ARG A 18 -11.37 -8.44 -63.55
C ARG A 18 -11.72 -6.95 -63.34
N ALA A 19 -10.83 -6.21 -62.66
CA ALA A 19 -10.91 -4.78 -62.33
C ALA A 19 -10.46 -3.82 -63.47
N PRO A 20 -10.61 -2.49 -63.25
CA PRO A 20 -9.61 -1.50 -63.69
C PRO A 20 -9.15 -0.53 -62.56
N ILE A 21 -8.32 0.47 -62.92
CA ILE A 21 -7.56 1.37 -62.03
C ILE A 21 -8.05 2.82 -62.14
N ALA A 22 -8.06 3.58 -61.03
CA ALA A 22 -8.04 5.05 -60.93
C ALA A 22 -7.81 5.45 -59.45
N GLU A 23 -7.34 6.64 -59.04
CA GLU A 23 -6.44 7.66 -59.62
C GLU A 23 -6.01 8.59 -58.44
N ALA A 24 -4.91 9.35 -58.53
CA ALA A 24 -4.36 10.13 -57.40
C ALA A 24 -4.78 11.62 -57.41
N ALA A 25 -5.09 12.18 -56.23
CA ALA A 25 -5.47 13.59 -56.05
C ALA A 25 -4.80 14.25 -54.81
N PRO A 26 -4.59 15.59 -54.78
CA PRO A 26 -3.58 16.22 -53.92
C PRO A 26 -4.09 16.85 -52.60
N ARG A 27 -3.14 17.23 -51.74
CA ARG A 27 -3.37 18.08 -50.56
C ARG A 27 -3.72 19.54 -50.96
N PRO A 28 -4.66 20.20 -50.26
CA PRO A 28 -4.60 21.63 -49.99
C PRO A 28 -3.87 21.93 -48.67
N ALA A 29 -3.40 23.17 -48.51
CA ALA A 29 -2.88 23.71 -47.26
C ALA A 29 -3.71 24.93 -46.81
N ARG A 30 -3.31 25.51 -45.66
CA ARG A 30 -3.35 26.95 -45.28
C ARG A 30 -4.04 27.23 -43.94
N ASN A 31 -3.42 28.11 -43.15
CA ASN A 31 -3.93 28.57 -41.87
C ASN A 31 -5.28 29.29 -42.02
N SER A 32 -6.33 28.75 -41.40
CA SER A 32 -7.56 29.49 -41.11
C SER A 32 -7.38 30.32 -39.83
N ARG A 33 -7.33 31.65 -39.95
CA ARG A 33 -7.48 32.54 -38.79
C ARG A 33 -8.94 32.47 -38.34
N LEU A 34 -9.20 32.10 -37.10
CA LEU A 34 -10.51 32.32 -36.48
C LEU A 34 -10.59 33.80 -36.07
N VAL A 35 -11.22 34.60 -36.92
CA VAL A 35 -11.76 35.91 -36.53
C VAL A 35 -13.11 35.63 -35.85
N ASN A 36 -13.30 36.13 -34.63
CA ASN A 36 -14.58 36.05 -33.94
C ASN A 36 -15.29 37.42 -33.99
N THR A 37 -16.61 37.43 -34.08
CA THR A 37 -17.39 38.59 -34.55
C THR A 37 -17.85 39.54 -33.43
N GLU A 38 -17.07 39.65 -32.35
CA GLU A 38 -17.35 40.57 -31.23
C GLU A 38 -16.09 41.37 -30.87
N GLY A 39 -16.22 42.70 -30.81
CA GLY A 39 -15.11 43.66 -30.78
C GLY A 39 -14.43 43.82 -29.42
N ILE A 40 -13.86 42.74 -28.86
CA ILE A 40 -13.11 42.78 -27.59
C ILE A 40 -11.61 42.67 -27.88
N ILE A 41 -10.87 43.76 -27.63
CA ILE A 41 -9.40 43.77 -27.69
C ILE A 41 -8.86 43.07 -26.44
N VAL A 42 -8.63 41.75 -26.53
CA VAL A 42 -7.92 41.00 -25.49
C VAL A 42 -6.43 41.34 -25.60
N THR A 43 -5.97 42.29 -24.77
CA THR A 43 -4.54 42.54 -24.57
C THR A 43 -3.91 41.31 -23.94
N ALA A 44 -3.07 40.60 -24.69
CA ALA A 44 -2.36 39.43 -24.19
C ALA A 44 -1.30 39.85 -23.17
N GLU A 45 -1.59 39.67 -21.88
CA GLU A 45 -0.56 39.77 -20.83
C GLU A 45 0.56 38.75 -21.10
N PRO A 46 1.83 39.13 -20.93
CA PRO A 46 2.93 38.19 -21.05
C PRO A 46 2.85 37.14 -19.93
N MET A 47 2.63 35.88 -20.29
CA MET A 47 2.60 34.75 -19.36
C MET A 47 3.82 34.77 -18.43
N ARG A 48 3.62 35.09 -17.15
CA ARG A 48 4.69 35.05 -16.15
C ARG A 48 5.31 33.64 -16.11
N SER A 49 6.59 33.56 -16.45
CA SER A 49 7.36 32.33 -16.47
C SER A 49 7.34 31.65 -15.09
N ARG A 50 6.52 30.60 -14.93
CA ARG A 50 6.65 29.67 -13.81
C ARG A 50 7.95 28.90 -14.00
N SER A 51 8.79 28.90 -12.96
CA SER A 51 10.15 28.38 -13.01
C SER A 51 10.21 26.95 -13.57
N SER A 52 10.91 26.80 -14.70
CA SER A 52 11.02 25.53 -15.40
C SER A 52 11.97 24.58 -14.67
N ILE A 53 11.45 23.84 -13.69
CA ILE A 53 12.10 22.64 -13.15
C ILE A 53 12.42 21.74 -14.35
N SER A 54 13.69 21.44 -14.57
CA SER A 54 14.18 20.84 -15.82
C SER A 54 13.48 19.51 -16.14
N ALA A 55 13.29 19.21 -17.43
CA ALA A 55 12.60 17.99 -17.85
C ALA A 55 13.20 16.69 -17.26
N PRO A 56 14.54 16.54 -17.10
CA PRO A 56 15.13 15.41 -16.38
C PRO A 56 14.70 15.35 -14.91
N ALA A 57 14.71 16.48 -14.17
CA ALA A 57 14.31 16.51 -12.77
C ALA A 57 12.82 16.14 -12.60
N ARG A 58 11.94 16.58 -13.51
CA ARG A 58 10.52 16.17 -13.53
C ARG A 58 10.35 14.66 -13.84
N ARG A 59 11.28 14.05 -14.57
CA ARG A 59 11.27 12.61 -14.89
C ARG A 59 11.81 11.76 -13.74
N ALA A 60 12.90 12.20 -13.09
CA ALA A 60 13.45 11.57 -11.90
C ALA A 60 12.48 11.67 -10.70
N GLY A 61 11.83 12.82 -10.53
CA GLY A 61 10.78 13.01 -9.53
C GLY A 61 9.63 12.01 -9.69
N ARG A 62 9.08 11.88 -10.91
CA ARG A 62 8.07 10.85 -11.21
C ARG A 62 8.60 9.44 -10.97
N PHE A 63 9.80 9.10 -11.45
CA PHE A 63 10.37 7.78 -11.21
C PHE A 63 10.47 7.45 -9.70
N ALA A 64 10.87 8.40 -8.86
CA ALA A 64 10.90 8.22 -7.40
C ALA A 64 9.50 8.10 -6.77
N VAL A 65 8.53 8.89 -7.27
CA VAL A 65 7.10 8.81 -6.90
C VAL A 65 6.50 7.45 -7.25
N ASP A 66 6.74 6.97 -8.47
CA ASP A 66 6.13 5.78 -9.06
C ASP A 66 6.74 4.46 -8.50
N HIS A 67 7.92 4.54 -7.86
CA HIS A 67 8.63 3.41 -7.24
C HIS A 67 8.80 3.56 -5.71
N SER A 68 8.05 4.46 -5.06
CA SER A 68 8.07 4.71 -3.61
C SER A 68 9.44 5.03 -3.00
N LEU A 69 10.40 5.52 -3.80
CA LEU A 69 11.77 5.85 -3.37
C LEU A 69 11.85 7.12 -2.52
N VAL A 70 10.73 7.84 -2.38
CA VAL A 70 10.60 9.09 -1.63
C VAL A 70 10.86 8.90 -0.13
N LEU A 71 10.34 7.82 0.50
CA LEU A 71 10.61 7.55 1.91
C LEU A 71 12.07 7.12 2.17
N PRO A 72 12.68 6.19 1.42
CA PRO A 72 14.11 5.90 1.53
C PRO A 72 15.02 7.12 1.42
N ALA A 73 14.66 8.12 0.59
CA ALA A 73 15.42 9.37 0.50
C ALA A 73 15.35 10.17 1.82
N GLY A 74 14.16 10.30 2.41
CA GLY A 74 13.97 10.91 3.73
C GLY A 74 14.76 10.16 4.82
N VAL A 75 14.67 8.83 4.83
CA VAL A 75 15.42 7.92 5.74
C VAL A 75 16.93 8.12 5.63
N ALA A 76 17.48 8.14 4.40
CA ALA A 76 18.92 8.29 4.18
C ALA A 76 19.43 9.64 4.67
N ILE A 77 18.68 10.72 4.45
CA ILE A 77 19.00 12.05 4.97
C ILE A 77 18.92 12.05 6.51
N ALA A 78 17.89 11.42 7.10
CA ALA A 78 17.73 11.30 8.56
C ALA A 78 18.92 10.61 9.21
N LEU A 79 19.36 9.47 8.65
CA LEU A 79 20.52 8.72 9.15
C LEU A 79 21.80 9.54 9.06
N VAL A 80 22.08 10.17 7.92
CA VAL A 80 23.27 11.03 7.77
C VAL A 80 23.23 12.22 8.74
N TRP A 81 22.08 12.89 8.89
CA TRP A 81 21.94 14.05 9.78
C TRP A 81 22.04 13.66 11.26
N ALA A 82 21.40 12.59 11.70
CA ALA A 82 21.47 12.11 13.08
C ALA A 82 22.90 11.70 13.48
N ASN A 83 23.69 11.14 12.56
CA ASN A 83 25.06 10.69 12.83
C ASN A 83 26.12 11.80 12.62
N THR A 84 25.75 12.96 12.02
CA THR A 84 26.67 14.11 11.84
C THR A 84 26.36 15.30 12.75
N SER A 85 25.10 15.51 13.12
CA SER A 85 24.67 16.62 13.98
C SER A 85 23.43 16.25 14.80
N ALA A 86 23.57 15.26 15.69
CA ALA A 86 22.49 14.69 16.50
C ALA A 86 21.64 15.74 17.25
N ALA A 87 22.23 16.82 17.77
CA ALA A 87 21.53 17.88 18.49
C ALA A 87 20.64 18.75 17.57
N SER A 88 21.12 19.06 16.36
CA SER A 88 20.33 19.75 15.33
C SER A 88 19.19 18.86 14.85
N TYR A 89 19.51 17.60 14.54
CA TYR A 89 18.54 16.59 14.10
C TYR A 89 17.42 16.40 15.14
N THR A 90 17.76 16.18 16.41
CA THR A 90 16.76 15.96 17.48
C THR A 90 15.84 17.16 17.66
N SER A 91 16.36 18.37 17.51
CA SER A 91 15.57 19.61 17.58
C SER A 91 14.59 19.73 16.40
N PHE A 92 15.04 19.41 15.19
CA PHE A 92 14.21 19.39 13.98
C PHE A 92 13.13 18.30 14.05
N ALA A 93 13.51 17.08 14.40
CA ALA A 93 12.60 15.94 14.52
C ALA A 93 11.49 16.22 15.54
N ARG A 94 11.84 16.72 16.74
CA ARG A 94 10.85 17.09 17.76
C ARG A 94 9.90 18.21 17.32
N ALA A 95 10.38 19.17 16.51
CA ALA A 95 9.54 20.25 15.99
C ALA A 95 8.54 19.80 14.92
N LEU A 96 8.82 18.70 14.21
CA LEU A 96 7.95 18.15 13.16
C LEU A 96 7.23 16.84 13.55
N ASP A 97 7.53 16.26 14.71
CA ASP A 97 6.92 15.03 15.23
C ASP A 97 5.39 15.04 15.12
N PHE A 98 4.71 15.95 15.84
CA PHE A 98 3.25 16.09 15.78
C PHE A 98 2.66 16.33 14.37
N PRO A 99 3.08 17.35 13.60
CA PRO A 99 2.49 17.60 12.27
C PRO A 99 2.77 16.50 11.25
N VAL A 100 3.81 15.68 11.43
CA VAL A 100 4.11 14.55 10.54
C VAL A 100 3.39 13.28 11.00
N ASN A 101 3.56 12.89 12.27
CA ASN A 101 3.09 11.61 12.81
C ASN A 101 1.59 11.64 13.15
N ASP A 102 1.06 12.72 13.72
CA ASP A 102 -0.34 12.79 14.15
C ASP A 102 -1.27 13.51 13.17
N ILE A 103 -0.74 14.32 12.24
CA ILE A 103 -1.52 15.00 11.20
C ILE A 103 -1.22 14.46 9.80
N GLY A 104 0.06 14.34 9.42
CA GLY A 104 0.46 13.85 8.10
C GLY A 104 0.04 12.40 7.85
N MET A 105 0.40 11.49 8.76
CA MET A 105 0.11 10.05 8.61
C MET A 105 -1.39 9.70 8.62
N VAL A 106 -2.26 10.63 9.03
CA VAL A 106 -3.73 10.51 8.87
C VAL A 106 -4.11 10.24 7.42
N PHE A 107 -3.44 10.88 6.46
CA PHE A 107 -3.69 10.69 5.03
C PHE A 107 -3.05 9.40 4.49
N PHE A 108 -1.93 8.95 5.07
CA PHE A 108 -1.33 7.66 4.73
C PHE A 108 -2.26 6.49 5.14
N PHE A 109 -2.70 6.46 6.40
CA PHE A 109 -3.61 5.42 6.87
C PHE A 109 -5.02 5.54 6.29
N ALA A 110 -5.43 6.72 5.81
CA ALA A 110 -6.64 6.87 5.00
C ALA A 110 -6.53 6.13 3.65
N LEU A 111 -5.38 6.22 2.95
CA LEU A 111 -5.16 5.44 1.73
C LEU A 111 -5.11 3.94 2.02
N ALA A 112 -4.42 3.51 3.08
CA ALA A 112 -4.42 2.09 3.48
C ALA A 112 -5.85 1.59 3.81
N ALA A 113 -6.63 2.38 4.56
CA ALA A 113 -8.02 2.05 4.87
C ALA A 113 -8.94 2.06 3.62
N LYS A 114 -8.67 2.93 2.63
CA LYS A 114 -9.34 2.93 1.32
C LYS A 114 -9.14 1.61 0.59
N GLU A 115 -7.91 1.12 0.48
CA GLU A 115 -7.62 -0.18 -0.15
C GLU A 115 -8.35 -1.34 0.56
N VAL A 116 -8.39 -1.31 1.89
CA VAL A 116 -9.12 -2.32 2.70
C VAL A 116 -10.64 -2.23 2.46
N VAL A 117 -11.21 -1.02 2.38
CA VAL A 117 -12.63 -0.80 2.07
C VAL A 117 -12.97 -1.29 0.67
N GLU A 118 -12.21 -0.90 -0.35
CA GLU A 118 -12.46 -1.30 -1.75
C GLU A 118 -12.30 -2.81 -1.94
N ALA A 119 -11.26 -3.42 -1.36
CA ALA A 119 -11.06 -4.86 -1.43
C ALA A 119 -12.20 -5.66 -0.75
N THR A 120 -12.78 -5.14 0.34
CA THR A 120 -13.85 -5.84 1.09
C THR A 120 -15.27 -5.52 0.59
N CYS A 121 -15.49 -4.39 -0.07
CA CYS A 121 -16.81 -3.99 -0.59
C CYS A 121 -17.28 -4.83 -1.80
N PRO A 122 -18.60 -4.84 -2.11
CA PRO A 122 -19.16 -5.62 -3.20
C PRO A 122 -18.51 -5.35 -4.56
N GLY A 123 -17.81 -6.37 -5.08
CA GLY A 123 -17.01 -6.30 -6.31
C GLY A 123 -15.51 -6.47 -6.06
N GLY A 124 -15.03 -6.06 -4.88
CA GLY A 124 -13.64 -6.09 -4.46
C GLY A 124 -13.02 -7.48 -4.35
N ALA A 125 -11.69 -7.51 -4.31
CA ALA A 125 -10.92 -8.75 -4.39
C ALA A 125 -11.04 -9.67 -3.15
N LEU A 126 -11.29 -9.12 -1.97
CA LEU A 126 -11.52 -9.83 -0.69
C LEU A 126 -13.01 -10.01 -0.33
N HIS A 127 -13.95 -9.38 -1.04
CA HIS A 127 -15.39 -9.47 -0.75
C HIS A 127 -15.94 -10.90 -0.63
N THR A 128 -15.47 -11.83 -1.47
CA THR A 128 -15.95 -13.21 -1.50
C THR A 128 -15.07 -14.12 -0.64
N TRP A 129 -15.64 -14.79 0.36
CA TRP A 129 -14.93 -15.73 1.25
C TRP A 129 -14.00 -16.72 0.52
N ARG A 130 -14.45 -17.27 -0.63
CA ARG A 130 -13.66 -18.19 -1.48
C ARG A 130 -12.36 -17.58 -2.05
N ARG A 131 -12.23 -16.24 -2.07
CA ARG A 131 -11.01 -15.51 -2.46
C ARG A 131 -10.22 -15.06 -1.23
N ALA A 132 -10.90 -14.53 -0.21
CA ALA A 132 -10.26 -13.95 0.97
C ALA A 132 -9.71 -14.96 1.98
N ALA A 133 -10.31 -16.14 2.12
CA ALA A 133 -9.97 -17.05 3.21
C ALA A 133 -8.47 -17.42 3.26
N LEU A 134 -7.83 -17.68 2.12
CA LEU A 134 -6.42 -18.07 2.10
C LEU A 134 -5.46 -16.87 2.34
N PRO A 135 -5.60 -15.70 1.68
CA PRO A 135 -4.82 -14.51 2.04
C PRO A 135 -5.01 -14.05 3.50
N VAL A 136 -6.23 -14.09 4.04
CA VAL A 136 -6.52 -13.67 5.41
C VAL A 136 -5.91 -14.62 6.44
N VAL A 137 -6.01 -15.94 6.24
CA VAL A 137 -5.35 -16.92 7.11
C VAL A 137 -3.82 -16.82 7.00
N ALA A 138 -3.29 -16.57 5.80
CA ALA A 138 -1.87 -16.33 5.59
C ALA A 138 -1.38 -15.04 6.30
N ALA A 139 -2.16 -13.96 6.31
CA ALA A 139 -1.86 -12.73 7.05
C ALA A 139 -1.81 -12.99 8.56
N ILE A 140 -2.85 -13.63 9.12
CA ILE A 140 -2.90 -13.98 10.55
C ILE A 140 -1.66 -14.81 10.96
N GLY A 141 -1.26 -15.80 10.15
CA GLY A 141 0.00 -16.54 10.36
C GLY A 141 1.24 -15.65 10.25
N GLY A 142 1.31 -14.82 9.21
CA GLY A 142 2.36 -13.84 8.94
C GLY A 142 2.45 -12.68 9.93
N MET A 143 1.55 -12.59 10.90
CA MET A 143 1.63 -11.67 12.04
C MET A 143 1.89 -12.44 13.35
N ALA A 144 1.18 -13.55 13.59
CA ALA A 144 1.32 -14.34 14.82
C ALA A 144 2.72 -14.95 14.99
N ALA A 145 3.33 -15.45 13.91
CA ALA A 145 4.67 -16.03 13.96
C ALA A 145 5.79 -15.01 14.25
N PRO A 146 5.91 -13.86 13.53
CA PRO A 146 6.91 -12.85 13.90
C PRO A 146 6.67 -12.28 15.30
N ALA A 147 5.42 -12.03 15.70
CA ALA A 147 5.08 -11.59 17.07
C ALA A 147 5.59 -12.58 18.14
N ALA A 148 5.34 -13.87 17.94
CA ALA A 148 5.77 -14.92 18.85
C ALA A 148 7.31 -15.05 18.91
N ILE A 149 7.99 -15.01 17.76
CA ILE A 149 9.46 -15.13 17.69
C ILE A 149 10.15 -13.92 18.33
N PHE A 150 9.67 -12.70 18.08
CA PHE A 150 10.16 -11.49 18.72
C PHE A 150 9.95 -11.52 20.24
N THR A 151 8.75 -11.92 20.68
CA THR A 151 8.43 -12.04 22.11
C THR A 151 9.30 -13.11 22.79
N ALA A 152 9.50 -14.26 22.14
CA ALA A 152 10.39 -15.30 22.63
C ALA A 152 11.84 -14.79 22.73
N PHE A 153 12.37 -14.09 21.73
CA PHE A 153 13.70 -13.48 21.75
C PHE A 153 13.85 -12.45 22.89
N ALA A 154 12.86 -11.56 23.07
CA ALA A 154 12.84 -10.57 24.14
C ALA A 154 12.84 -11.22 25.54
N LEU A 155 12.14 -12.35 25.70
CA LEU A 155 12.08 -13.09 26.97
C LEU A 155 13.34 -13.92 27.23
N THR A 156 13.86 -14.66 26.24
CA THR A 156 15.06 -15.52 26.41
C THR A 156 16.35 -14.74 26.56
N THR A 157 16.46 -13.55 25.96
CA THR A 157 17.60 -12.64 26.16
C THR A 157 17.47 -11.74 27.39
N GLY A 158 16.39 -11.89 28.18
CA GLY A 158 16.14 -11.10 29.41
C GLY A 158 15.57 -9.69 29.21
N HIS A 159 15.48 -9.20 27.96
CA HIS A 159 15.01 -7.86 27.60
C HIS A 159 13.48 -7.73 27.67
N ARG A 160 12.86 -8.00 28.82
CA ARG A 160 11.40 -7.97 29.02
C ARG A 160 10.73 -6.67 28.54
N ALA A 161 11.42 -5.53 28.62
CA ALA A 161 10.90 -4.26 28.12
C ALA A 161 10.64 -4.26 26.61
N LEU A 162 11.40 -5.02 25.81
CA LEU A 162 11.18 -5.13 24.37
C LEU A 162 9.83 -5.75 24.02
N VAL A 163 9.20 -6.56 24.90
CA VAL A 163 7.94 -7.27 24.62
C VAL A 163 6.80 -6.31 24.18
N ARG A 164 6.82 -5.03 24.59
CA ARG A 164 5.87 -4.03 24.09
C ARG A 164 5.93 -3.85 22.56
N GLY A 165 7.09 -4.08 21.94
CA GLY A 165 7.31 -3.99 20.48
C GLY A 165 6.87 -5.20 19.66
N TRP A 166 6.08 -6.14 20.22
CA TRP A 166 5.73 -7.40 19.56
C TRP A 166 5.10 -7.26 18.17
N ALA A 167 4.43 -6.16 17.86
CA ALA A 167 3.80 -5.93 16.55
C ALA A 167 4.72 -5.29 15.50
N ILE A 168 5.89 -4.76 15.88
CA ILE A 168 6.89 -4.20 14.95
C ILE A 168 7.23 -5.17 13.80
N PRO A 169 7.53 -6.46 14.06
CA PRO A 169 7.85 -7.43 13.01
C PRO A 169 6.62 -8.00 12.27
N CYS A 170 5.39 -7.61 12.64
CA CYS A 170 4.17 -8.00 11.93
C CYS A 170 3.92 -7.15 10.68
N ALA A 171 4.55 -5.98 10.61
CA ALA A 171 4.38 -5.00 9.55
C ALA A 171 4.92 -5.47 8.18
N THR A 172 4.24 -5.05 7.11
CA THR A 172 4.61 -5.32 5.71
C THR A 172 4.57 -4.00 4.94
N ASP A 173 5.64 -3.65 4.23
CA ASP A 173 5.70 -2.53 3.30
C ASP A 173 5.24 -3.02 1.92
N VAL A 174 3.99 -2.73 1.57
CA VAL A 174 3.34 -3.23 0.35
C VAL A 174 4.12 -2.85 -0.92
N ALA A 175 4.69 -1.65 -0.97
CA ALA A 175 5.38 -1.13 -2.15
C ALA A 175 6.72 -1.83 -2.39
N PHE A 176 7.55 -1.99 -1.36
CA PHE A 176 8.82 -2.72 -1.50
C PHE A 176 8.60 -4.22 -1.68
N SER A 177 7.61 -4.81 -0.99
CA SER A 177 7.22 -6.21 -1.16
C SER A 177 6.77 -6.49 -2.60
N TYR A 178 5.92 -5.61 -3.17
CA TYR A 178 5.48 -5.70 -4.56
C TYR A 178 6.64 -5.55 -5.55
N LEU A 179 7.53 -4.57 -5.37
CA LEU A 179 8.67 -4.35 -6.26
C LEU A 179 9.59 -5.57 -6.35
N VAL A 180 9.94 -6.17 -5.20
CA VAL A 180 10.75 -7.39 -5.11
C VAL A 180 10.01 -8.58 -5.73
N ALA A 181 8.71 -8.72 -5.48
CA ALA A 181 7.90 -9.76 -6.07
C ALA A 181 7.78 -9.61 -7.60
N LYS A 182 7.58 -8.41 -8.14
CA LYS A 182 7.54 -8.15 -9.60
C LYS A 182 8.88 -8.52 -10.26
N VAL A 183 10.00 -8.23 -9.59
CA VAL A 183 11.37 -8.62 -10.05
C VAL A 183 11.57 -10.14 -10.07
N ILE A 184 11.04 -10.89 -9.09
CA ILE A 184 11.16 -12.35 -9.01
C ILE A 184 10.16 -13.06 -9.95
N PHE A 185 8.89 -12.74 -9.81
CA PHE A 185 7.76 -13.49 -10.36
C PHE A 185 7.28 -13.00 -11.73
N ARG A 186 7.56 -11.75 -12.08
CA ARG A 186 7.03 -11.03 -13.27
C ARG A 186 5.50 -11.00 -13.31
N ASP A 187 4.85 -12.06 -13.79
CA ASP A 187 3.41 -12.12 -14.02
C ASP A 187 2.78 -13.40 -13.43
N HIS A 188 3.45 -13.98 -12.42
CA HIS A 188 2.96 -15.14 -11.68
C HIS A 188 1.79 -14.78 -10.73
N PRO A 189 0.81 -15.68 -10.49
CA PRO A 189 -0.26 -15.47 -9.50
C PRO A 189 0.21 -15.31 -8.04
N ALA A 190 1.50 -15.48 -7.77
CA ALA A 190 2.10 -15.12 -6.48
C ALA A 190 2.02 -13.62 -6.18
N ILE A 191 1.99 -12.75 -7.20
CA ILE A 191 1.90 -11.29 -7.02
C ILE A 191 0.51 -10.86 -6.50
N PRO A 192 -0.62 -11.19 -7.16
CA PRO A 192 -1.93 -10.87 -6.59
C PRO A 192 -2.19 -11.58 -5.25
N PHE A 193 -1.61 -12.76 -5.00
CA PHE A 193 -1.67 -13.38 -3.68
C PHE A 193 -0.92 -12.55 -2.62
N LEU A 194 0.30 -12.07 -2.90
CA LEU A 194 1.04 -11.16 -2.02
C LEU A 194 0.30 -9.84 -1.79
N LEU A 195 -0.35 -9.27 -2.81
CA LEU A 195 -1.12 -8.03 -2.65
C LEU A 195 -2.36 -8.23 -1.77
N LEU A 196 -3.09 -9.33 -1.92
CA LEU A 196 -4.23 -9.65 -1.05
C LEU A 196 -3.81 -9.98 0.39
N LEU A 197 -2.65 -10.63 0.54
CA LEU A 197 -1.99 -10.84 1.83
C LEU A 197 -1.61 -9.50 2.48
N ALA A 198 -1.05 -8.57 1.72
CA ALA A 198 -0.62 -7.27 2.20
C ALA A 198 -1.79 -6.37 2.62
N ILE A 199 -2.89 -6.32 1.86
CA ILE A 199 -4.12 -5.60 2.24
C ILE A 199 -4.69 -6.18 3.57
N ALA A 200 -4.61 -7.50 3.77
CA ALA A 200 -5.05 -8.14 5.00
C ALA A 200 -4.08 -7.86 6.19
N ASP A 201 -2.76 -7.93 5.97
CA ASP A 201 -1.74 -7.52 6.93
C ASP A 201 -1.95 -6.06 7.39
N ASP A 202 -2.21 -5.13 6.46
CA ASP A 202 -2.48 -3.72 6.75
C ASP A 202 -3.80 -3.55 7.52
N ALA A 203 -4.87 -4.23 7.12
CA ALA A 203 -6.16 -4.19 7.82
C ALA A 203 -6.02 -4.62 9.29
N PHE A 204 -5.30 -5.72 9.54
CA PHE A 204 -5.00 -6.17 10.90
C PHE A 204 -4.00 -5.26 11.61
N GLY A 205 -3.05 -4.66 10.89
CA GLY A 205 -2.09 -3.69 11.41
C GLY A 205 -2.79 -2.46 11.98
N LEU A 206 -3.74 -1.87 11.25
CA LEU A 206 -4.58 -0.77 11.72
C LEU A 206 -5.32 -1.12 13.01
N VAL A 207 -5.86 -2.33 13.12
CA VAL A 207 -6.57 -2.82 14.32
C VAL A 207 -5.61 -3.04 15.49
N ILE A 208 -4.44 -3.64 15.28
CA ILE A 208 -3.45 -3.84 16.34
C ILE A 208 -2.93 -2.49 16.86
N LEU A 209 -2.65 -1.55 15.96
CA LEU A 209 -2.20 -0.20 16.28
C LEU A 209 -3.27 0.55 17.10
N ALA A 210 -4.55 0.45 16.73
CA ALA A 210 -5.65 1.05 17.47
C ALA A 210 -5.83 0.50 18.88
N LEU A 211 -5.64 -0.82 19.09
CA LEU A 211 -6.02 -1.48 20.34
C LEU A 211 -4.87 -1.71 21.32
N PHE A 212 -3.63 -1.91 20.84
CA PHE A 212 -2.48 -2.30 21.68
C PHE A 212 -1.45 -1.19 21.89
N TYR A 213 -1.58 -0.05 21.17
CA TYR A 213 -0.63 1.06 21.23
C TYR A 213 -1.30 2.40 21.56
N PRO A 214 -1.89 2.54 22.76
CA PRO A 214 -2.33 3.85 23.26
C PRO A 214 -1.13 4.78 23.47
N VAL A 215 -1.32 6.04 23.08
CA VAL A 215 -0.33 7.12 23.15
C VAL A 215 -0.46 7.99 24.41
N GLY A 216 -1.58 7.88 25.13
CA GLY A 216 -1.87 8.65 26.34
C GLY A 216 -2.85 7.96 27.29
N ASN A 217 -3.37 8.72 28.25
CA ASN A 217 -4.40 8.24 29.19
C ASN A 217 -5.68 7.85 28.45
N VAL A 218 -6.16 6.62 28.67
CA VAL A 218 -7.25 6.05 27.85
C VAL A 218 -8.62 6.50 28.38
N HIS A 219 -9.16 7.57 27.81
CA HIS A 219 -10.46 8.14 28.18
C HIS A 219 -11.62 7.52 27.40
N VAL A 220 -11.83 6.20 27.56
CA VAL A 220 -12.75 5.36 26.75
C VAL A 220 -14.13 5.99 26.52
N ILE A 221 -14.77 6.54 27.55
CA ILE A 221 -16.14 7.11 27.44
C ILE A 221 -16.14 8.36 26.56
N ALA A 222 -15.19 9.28 26.74
CA ALA A 222 -15.07 10.48 25.92
C ALA A 222 -14.73 10.14 24.46
N ALA A 223 -13.80 9.19 24.26
CA ALA A 223 -13.46 8.66 22.95
C ALA A 223 -14.68 8.06 22.24
N ALA A 224 -15.44 7.19 22.93
CA ALA A 224 -16.62 6.53 22.37
C ALA A 224 -17.73 7.53 22.00
N LEU A 225 -17.98 8.55 22.82
CA LEU A 225 -18.97 9.59 22.53
C LEU A 225 -18.58 10.46 21.33
N LEU A 226 -17.33 10.95 21.28
CA LEU A 226 -16.84 11.76 20.17
C LEU A 226 -16.74 10.95 18.87
N MET A 227 -16.30 9.68 18.93
CA MET A 227 -16.28 8.77 17.79
C MET A 227 -17.70 8.46 17.29
N SER A 228 -18.66 8.26 18.20
CA SER A 228 -20.07 8.08 17.82
C SER A 228 -20.62 9.31 17.10
N ALA A 229 -20.26 10.52 17.53
CA ALA A 229 -20.60 11.77 16.83
C ALA A 229 -19.93 11.88 15.46
N ALA A 230 -18.66 11.48 15.33
CA ALA A 230 -17.93 11.44 14.06
C ALA A 230 -18.57 10.49 13.04
N LEU A 231 -18.90 9.27 13.48
CA LEU A 231 -19.59 8.24 12.70
C LEU A 231 -21.00 8.69 12.30
N ALA A 232 -21.75 9.32 13.22
CA ALA A 232 -23.07 9.88 12.94
C ALA A 232 -23.00 11.01 11.90
N ALA A 233 -22.00 11.89 11.98
CA ALA A 233 -21.76 12.94 11.00
C ALA A 233 -21.45 12.33 9.61
N ALA A 234 -20.53 11.37 9.52
CA ALA A 234 -20.20 10.67 8.28
C ALA A 234 -21.42 9.94 7.68
N PHE A 235 -22.24 9.30 8.52
CA PHE A 235 -23.49 8.65 8.11
C PHE A 235 -24.53 9.66 7.58
N VAL A 236 -24.70 10.82 8.22
CA VAL A 236 -25.61 11.87 7.75
C VAL A 236 -25.16 12.46 6.41
N ILE A 237 -23.85 12.67 6.22
CA ILE A 237 -23.28 13.14 4.95
C ILE A 237 -23.51 12.09 3.84
N ARG A 238 -23.29 10.79 4.13
CA ARG A 238 -23.59 9.67 3.22
C ARG A 238 -25.08 9.61 2.86
N ARG A 239 -25.97 9.74 3.86
CA ARG A 239 -27.44 9.73 3.66
C ARG A 239 -27.91 10.90 2.78
N ARG A 240 -27.23 12.05 2.85
CA ARG A 240 -27.43 13.21 1.95
C ARG A 240 -26.84 13.03 0.54
N GLN A 241 -26.39 11.83 0.17
CA GLN A 241 -25.84 11.51 -1.17
C GLN A 241 -24.68 12.42 -1.60
N THR A 242 -23.86 12.88 -0.64
CA THR A 242 -22.78 13.83 -0.92
C THR A 242 -21.65 13.14 -1.68
N ARG A 243 -21.49 13.49 -2.96
CA ARG A 243 -20.48 12.96 -3.90
C ARG A 243 -19.17 13.76 -3.91
N VAL A 244 -18.72 14.21 -2.74
CA VAL A 244 -17.44 14.91 -2.56
C VAL A 244 -16.83 14.40 -1.25
N PHE A 245 -15.55 14.05 -1.22
CA PHE A 245 -14.93 13.48 -0.02
C PHE A 245 -14.70 14.51 1.10
N TRP A 246 -14.54 15.80 0.75
CA TRP A 246 -14.16 16.86 1.69
C TRP A 246 -15.01 16.96 2.96
N PRO A 247 -16.36 16.90 2.93
CA PRO A 247 -17.15 16.94 4.16
C PRO A 247 -16.92 15.75 5.09
N TYR A 248 -16.65 14.55 4.55
CA TYR A 248 -16.32 13.38 5.37
C TYR A 248 -14.97 13.58 6.07
N VAL A 249 -13.96 14.07 5.35
CA VAL A 249 -12.62 14.37 5.89
C VAL A 249 -12.65 15.52 6.90
N ALA A 250 -13.32 16.63 6.57
CA ALA A 250 -13.32 17.84 7.38
C ALA A 250 -14.21 17.76 8.62
N ALA A 251 -15.39 17.14 8.55
CA ALA A 251 -16.30 17.00 9.70
C ALA A 251 -16.10 15.66 10.42
N GLY A 252 -16.23 14.54 9.69
CA GLY A 252 -16.05 13.20 10.27
C GLY A 252 -14.61 12.96 10.73
N GLY A 253 -13.63 13.27 9.88
CA GLY A 253 -12.20 13.11 10.19
C GLY A 253 -11.73 13.98 11.36
N ALA A 254 -12.12 15.26 11.44
CA ALA A 254 -11.71 16.12 12.56
C ALA A 254 -12.35 15.71 13.91
N LEU A 255 -13.63 15.31 13.91
CA LEU A 255 -14.28 14.77 15.11
C LEU A 255 -13.64 13.44 15.55
N SER A 256 -13.35 12.54 14.59
CA SER A 256 -12.66 11.28 14.83
C SER A 256 -11.23 11.48 15.35
N TRP A 257 -10.48 12.43 14.78
CA TRP A 257 -9.14 12.81 15.25
C TRP A 257 -9.18 13.29 16.70
N THR A 258 -10.13 14.16 17.03
CA THR A 258 -10.34 14.66 18.40
C THR A 258 -10.70 13.52 19.35
N ALA A 259 -11.56 12.58 18.91
CA ALA A 259 -11.96 11.40 19.67
C ALA A 259 -10.79 10.47 20.00
N LEU A 260 -9.85 10.28 19.06
CA LEU A 260 -8.65 9.47 19.27
C LEU A 260 -7.64 10.20 20.16
N PHE A 261 -7.31 11.45 19.83
CA PHE A 261 -6.32 12.26 20.54
C PHE A 261 -6.67 12.47 22.02
N TRP A 262 -7.91 12.88 22.34
CA TRP A 262 -8.37 12.96 23.72
C TRP A 262 -8.71 11.59 24.33
N GLY A 263 -8.94 10.58 23.49
CA GLY A 263 -9.17 9.20 23.92
C GLY A 263 -7.92 8.43 24.35
N GLY A 264 -6.72 8.97 24.10
CA GLY A 264 -5.44 8.29 24.34
C GLY A 264 -5.03 7.30 23.23
N PHE A 265 -5.72 7.32 22.09
CA PHE A 265 -5.45 6.48 20.92
C PHE A 265 -4.70 7.26 19.83
N HIS A 266 -3.98 6.56 18.93
CA HIS A 266 -3.13 7.23 17.94
C HIS A 266 -3.93 8.08 16.94
N PRO A 267 -3.74 9.42 16.90
CA PRO A 267 -4.55 10.31 16.05
C PRO A 267 -4.39 10.04 14.54
N ALA A 268 -3.26 9.47 14.13
CA ALA A 268 -3.00 9.01 12.78
C ALA A 268 -4.08 8.07 12.19
N LEU A 269 -4.91 7.43 13.03
CA LEU A 269 -5.99 6.55 12.59
C LEU A 269 -7.33 7.27 12.34
N ALA A 270 -7.39 8.61 12.46
CA ALA A 270 -8.64 9.38 12.43
C ALA A 270 -9.54 9.14 11.21
N LEU A 271 -8.97 8.93 10.02
CA LEU A 271 -9.76 8.70 8.80
C LEU A 271 -10.15 7.24 8.59
N VAL A 272 -9.51 6.29 9.25
CA VAL A 272 -9.78 4.83 9.13
C VAL A 272 -11.25 4.48 9.41
N PRO A 273 -11.90 4.94 10.51
CA PRO A 273 -13.33 4.67 10.75
C PRO A 273 -14.27 5.48 9.84
N ILE A 274 -13.75 6.46 9.08
CA ILE A 274 -14.53 7.37 8.23
C ILE A 274 -14.54 6.92 6.76
N MET A 275 -13.46 6.30 6.25
CA MET A 275 -13.38 5.81 4.86
C MET A 275 -14.55 4.88 4.46
N PRO A 276 -15.06 3.95 5.30
CA PRO A 276 -16.21 3.10 4.97
C PRO A 276 -17.52 3.86 4.67
N PHE A 277 -17.60 5.16 5.01
CA PHE A 277 -18.75 6.03 4.74
C PHE A 277 -18.63 6.85 3.47
N VAL A 278 -17.42 6.99 2.92
CA VAL A 278 -17.17 7.66 1.64
C VAL A 278 -17.77 6.80 0.52
N PRO A 279 -18.57 7.35 -0.42
CA PRO A 279 -19.08 6.59 -1.54
C PRO A 279 -17.94 6.11 -2.46
N HIS A 280 -18.02 4.87 -2.93
CA HIS A 280 -17.07 4.23 -3.85
C HIS A 280 -17.80 3.73 -5.10
N ALA A 281 -17.08 3.46 -6.19
CA ALA A 281 -17.63 2.79 -7.37
C ALA A 281 -17.90 1.29 -7.08
N THR A 282 -18.75 0.64 -7.90
CA THR A 282 -19.04 -0.81 -7.79
C THR A 282 -17.97 -1.71 -8.44
N ARG A 283 -16.81 -1.14 -8.79
CA ARG A 283 -15.66 -1.84 -9.36
C ARG A 283 -14.35 -1.28 -8.82
N ASP A 284 -13.56 -2.18 -8.28
CA ASP A 284 -12.13 -2.01 -8.01
C ASP A 284 -11.35 -2.55 -9.23
N PRO A 285 -10.47 -1.75 -9.89
CA PRO A 285 -9.63 -2.21 -10.99
C PRO A 285 -8.45 -3.08 -10.53
N GLY A 286 -8.10 -3.03 -9.24
CA GLY A 286 -6.99 -3.72 -8.59
C GLY A 286 -5.75 -2.83 -8.43
N LEU A 287 -4.94 -3.13 -7.40
CA LEU A 287 -3.69 -2.43 -7.10
C LEU A 287 -2.78 -2.29 -8.33
N PHE A 288 -2.34 -1.06 -8.59
CA PHE A 288 -1.51 -0.65 -9.74
C PHE A 288 -2.18 -0.78 -11.13
N VAL A 289 -3.52 -0.83 -11.20
CA VAL A 289 -4.28 -0.74 -12.46
C VAL A 289 -5.01 0.60 -12.52
N ASP A 290 -4.69 1.43 -13.51
CA ASP A 290 -5.40 2.70 -13.73
C ASP A 290 -6.89 2.46 -14.05
N ALA A 291 -7.78 3.15 -13.34
CA ALA A 291 -9.22 3.03 -13.55
C ALA A 291 -9.65 3.49 -14.97
N PRO A 292 -10.65 2.85 -15.60
CA PRO A 292 -11.17 3.31 -16.90
C PRO A 292 -11.66 4.75 -16.84
N ALA A 293 -11.27 5.56 -17.84
CA ALA A 293 -11.56 6.99 -17.89
C ALA A 293 -13.07 7.28 -17.97
N GLY A 294 -13.71 7.46 -16.80
CA GLY A 294 -15.13 7.71 -16.66
C GLY A 294 -15.68 7.43 -15.25
N GLU A 295 -15.22 6.36 -14.60
CA GLU A 295 -15.69 5.96 -13.25
C GLU A 295 -15.05 6.86 -12.16
N HIS A 296 -15.61 8.06 -11.98
CA HIS A 296 -15.21 9.03 -10.96
C HIS A 296 -16.13 8.91 -9.72
N ASP A 297 -15.64 8.24 -8.68
CA ASP A 297 -16.27 8.24 -7.36
C ASP A 297 -15.45 9.07 -6.32
N PRO A 298 -16.05 9.48 -5.19
CA PRO A 298 -15.38 10.28 -4.17
C PRO A 298 -14.14 9.64 -3.51
N LEU A 299 -14.06 8.31 -3.44
CA LEU A 299 -12.96 7.57 -2.82
C LEU A 299 -11.77 7.48 -3.79
N SER A 300 -12.04 7.23 -5.07
CA SER A 300 -11.07 7.38 -6.17
C SER A 300 -10.55 8.83 -6.30
N GLU A 301 -11.42 9.85 -6.15
CA GLU A 301 -10.97 11.25 -6.17
C GLU A 301 -10.08 11.59 -4.96
N PHE A 302 -10.37 11.02 -3.78
CA PHE A 302 -9.52 11.15 -2.61
C PHE A 302 -8.13 10.54 -2.85
N GLU A 303 -8.05 9.32 -3.40
CA GLU A 303 -6.76 8.69 -3.73
C GLU A 303 -5.93 9.55 -4.69
N HIS A 304 -6.51 9.91 -5.84
CA HIS A 304 -5.80 10.70 -6.85
C HIS A 304 -5.39 12.09 -6.33
N ARG A 305 -6.16 12.67 -5.40
CA ARG A 305 -5.81 13.93 -4.72
C ARG A 305 -4.64 13.77 -3.75
N PHE A 306 -4.65 12.72 -2.93
CA PHE A 306 -3.72 12.56 -1.81
C PHE A 306 -2.47 11.72 -2.13
N LYS A 307 -2.41 11.00 -3.26
CA LYS A 307 -1.25 10.23 -3.73
C LYS A 307 0.07 11.01 -3.65
N TYR A 308 0.13 12.23 -4.19
CA TYR A 308 1.36 13.06 -4.15
C TYR A 308 1.58 13.72 -2.76
N PRO A 309 0.58 14.34 -2.10
CA PRO A 309 0.72 14.82 -0.72
C PRO A 309 1.22 13.77 0.28
N VAL A 310 0.69 12.54 0.23
CA VAL A 310 1.09 11.44 1.12
C VAL A 310 2.55 11.05 0.89
N GLN A 311 3.09 11.16 -0.33
CA GLN A 311 4.52 10.93 -0.54
C GLN A 311 5.39 12.03 0.06
N ALA A 312 4.94 13.29 0.08
CA ALA A 312 5.62 14.35 0.83
C ALA A 312 5.55 14.11 2.35
N VAL A 313 4.42 13.60 2.87
CA VAL A 313 4.31 13.11 4.25
C VAL A 313 5.31 11.97 4.49
N LEU A 314 5.39 10.97 3.61
CA LEU A 314 6.28 9.82 3.77
C LEU A 314 7.78 10.19 3.70
N PHE A 315 8.15 11.21 2.90
CA PHE A 315 9.49 11.82 2.96
C PHE A 315 9.77 12.39 4.36
N LEU A 316 8.86 13.22 4.87
CA LEU A 316 9.01 13.85 6.18
C LEU A 316 8.94 12.84 7.32
N PHE A 317 8.14 11.78 7.19
CA PHE A 317 8.05 10.67 8.13
C PHE A 317 9.38 9.92 8.23
N GLY A 318 9.99 9.59 7.09
CA GLY A 318 11.36 9.05 7.06
C GLY A 318 12.37 10.02 7.69
N LEU A 319 12.27 11.31 7.36
CA LEU A 319 13.19 12.35 7.85
C LEU A 319 13.09 12.59 9.38
N VAL A 320 11.89 12.54 9.95
CA VAL A 320 11.62 12.77 11.38
C VAL A 320 11.86 11.52 12.24
N ASN A 321 11.56 10.33 11.72
CA ASN A 321 11.53 9.12 12.55
C ASN A 321 12.75 8.21 12.36
N ALA A 322 13.40 8.19 11.20
CA ALA A 322 14.44 7.20 10.89
C ALA A 322 15.86 7.58 11.32
N GLY A 323 16.10 8.81 11.78
CA GLY A 323 17.43 9.25 12.20
C GLY A 323 17.82 8.64 13.54
N VAL A 324 18.47 7.48 13.47
CA VAL A 324 19.07 6.77 14.61
C VAL A 324 20.60 6.74 14.47
N VAL A 325 21.30 6.71 15.60
CA VAL A 325 22.76 6.57 15.60
C VAL A 325 23.12 5.14 15.20
N ILE A 326 24.01 4.95 14.23
CA ILE A 326 24.32 3.63 13.67
C ILE A 326 24.98 2.70 14.70
N THR A 327 25.59 3.24 15.76
CA THR A 327 26.11 2.48 16.90
C THR A 327 25.03 1.91 17.82
N ALA A 328 23.75 2.26 17.64
CA ALA A 328 22.61 1.72 18.40
C ALA A 328 22.17 0.31 17.95
N ILE A 329 23.08 -0.51 17.39
CA ILE A 329 22.83 -1.93 17.14
C ILE A 329 22.76 -2.65 18.49
N GLY A 330 21.64 -3.31 18.75
CA GLY A 330 21.46 -4.06 20.00
C GLY A 330 20.39 -5.14 19.93
N PRO A 331 19.99 -5.70 21.08
CA PRO A 331 19.02 -6.79 21.16
C PRO A 331 17.70 -6.48 20.44
N GLY A 332 17.17 -5.25 20.50
CA GLY A 332 15.97 -4.85 19.76
C GLY A 332 16.15 -4.90 18.23
N THR A 333 17.34 -4.57 17.73
CA THR A 333 17.69 -4.63 16.30
C THR A 333 17.63 -6.08 15.81
N TRP A 334 18.26 -7.00 16.55
CA TRP A 334 18.26 -8.43 16.24
C TRP A 334 16.90 -9.09 16.47
N ALA A 335 16.14 -8.68 17.49
CA ALA A 335 14.79 -9.16 17.75
C ALA A 335 13.87 -8.90 16.54
N VAL A 336 13.87 -7.67 16.01
CA VAL A 336 13.08 -7.31 14.83
C VAL A 336 13.57 -8.08 13.60
N LEU A 337 14.88 -8.10 13.32
CA LEU A 337 15.42 -8.74 12.13
C LEU A 337 15.18 -10.25 12.09
N VAL A 338 15.45 -10.98 13.17
CA VAL A 338 15.22 -12.43 13.25
C VAL A 338 13.73 -12.75 13.14
N ALA A 339 12.88 -12.00 13.85
CA ALA A 339 11.44 -12.21 13.83
C ALA A 339 10.82 -11.95 12.45
N ILE A 340 11.21 -10.89 11.74
CA ILE A 340 10.74 -10.64 10.38
C ILE A 340 11.26 -11.72 9.43
N ALA A 341 12.58 -11.92 9.37
CA ALA A 341 13.23 -12.75 8.35
C ALA A 341 12.87 -14.25 8.46
N THR A 342 12.54 -14.75 9.65
CA THR A 342 12.10 -16.14 9.86
C THR A 342 10.59 -16.25 10.06
N GLY A 343 9.97 -15.30 10.77
CA GLY A 343 8.57 -15.36 11.16
C GLY A 343 7.59 -15.13 10.02
N LYS A 344 7.81 -14.17 9.11
CA LYS A 344 6.93 -13.99 7.94
C LYS A 344 6.91 -15.27 7.07
N PRO A 345 8.05 -15.86 6.63
CA PRO A 345 8.05 -17.12 5.88
C PRO A 345 7.40 -18.30 6.62
N LEU A 346 7.76 -18.52 7.89
CA LEU A 346 7.23 -19.65 8.67
C LEU A 346 5.74 -19.49 8.96
N GLY A 347 5.30 -18.31 9.37
CA GLY A 347 3.90 -18.01 9.70
C GLY A 347 2.97 -18.15 8.50
N ILE A 348 3.34 -17.54 7.37
CA ILE A 348 2.58 -17.66 6.11
C ILE A 348 2.57 -19.12 5.63
N GLY A 349 3.71 -19.80 5.64
CA GLY A 349 3.83 -21.20 5.22
C GLY A 349 2.98 -22.16 6.08
N LEU A 350 3.06 -22.04 7.42
CA LEU A 350 2.32 -22.89 8.36
C LEU A 350 0.81 -22.60 8.33
N ALA A 351 0.40 -21.35 8.20
CA ALA A 351 -1.02 -21.00 8.12
C ALA A 351 -1.64 -21.44 6.77
N VAL A 352 -0.91 -21.33 5.66
CA VAL A 352 -1.32 -21.88 4.36
C VAL A 352 -1.36 -23.41 4.38
N ALA A 353 -0.46 -24.07 5.12
CA ALA A 353 -0.50 -25.51 5.35
C ALA A 353 -1.72 -25.93 6.20
N GLY A 354 -2.00 -25.25 7.31
CA GLY A 354 -3.19 -25.48 8.13
C GLY A 354 -4.49 -25.27 7.34
N ALA A 355 -4.56 -24.20 6.54
CA ALA A 355 -5.67 -23.94 5.62
C ALA A 355 -5.85 -25.08 4.59
N ALA A 356 -4.76 -25.57 4.01
CA ALA A 356 -4.79 -26.67 3.05
C ALA A 356 -5.28 -27.99 3.68
N LEU A 357 -4.84 -28.30 4.91
CA LEU A 357 -5.33 -29.44 5.69
C LEU A 357 -6.81 -29.30 6.06
N ALA A 358 -7.28 -28.06 6.31
CA ALA A 358 -8.69 -27.73 6.51
C ALA A 358 -9.53 -27.70 5.20
N GLY A 359 -8.96 -28.10 4.06
CA GLY A 359 -9.67 -28.26 2.79
C GLY A 359 -9.73 -27.03 1.88
N LEU A 360 -9.10 -25.91 2.26
CA LEU A 360 -8.89 -24.79 1.33
C LEU A 360 -7.88 -25.20 0.25
N ARG A 361 -8.07 -24.72 -0.98
CA ARG A 361 -7.16 -25.02 -2.10
C ARG A 361 -6.33 -23.79 -2.46
N LEU A 362 -5.04 -23.99 -2.68
CA LEU A 362 -4.16 -22.98 -3.26
C LEU A 362 -4.70 -22.52 -4.64
N PRO A 363 -4.55 -21.23 -4.99
CA PRO A 363 -4.83 -20.72 -6.34
C PRO A 363 -4.11 -21.53 -7.42
N GLN A 364 -4.73 -21.66 -8.60
CA GLN A 364 -4.12 -22.39 -9.71
C GLN A 364 -2.74 -21.82 -10.04
N ARG A 365 -1.77 -22.73 -10.24
CA ARG A 365 -0.34 -22.43 -10.50
C ARG A 365 0.46 -21.86 -9.32
N LEU A 366 -0.10 -21.71 -8.11
CA LEU A 366 0.66 -21.32 -6.91
C LEU A 366 1.16 -22.57 -6.16
N GLY A 367 2.48 -22.75 -6.08
CA GLY A 367 3.13 -23.87 -5.40
C GLY A 367 3.76 -23.49 -4.05
N TRP A 368 4.09 -24.50 -3.23
CA TRP A 368 4.69 -24.31 -1.90
C TRP A 368 6.00 -23.49 -1.92
N SER A 369 6.84 -23.67 -2.94
CA SER A 369 8.06 -22.86 -3.13
C SER A 369 7.75 -21.38 -3.37
N ASP A 370 6.63 -21.07 -4.03
CA ASP A 370 6.19 -19.69 -4.26
C ASP A 370 5.69 -19.07 -2.96
N ILE A 371 4.99 -19.83 -2.10
CA ILE A 371 4.52 -19.39 -0.78
C ILE A 371 5.70 -19.01 0.13
N VAL A 372 6.77 -19.80 0.16
CA VAL A 372 7.99 -19.49 0.94
C VAL A 372 8.63 -18.19 0.44
N VAL A 373 8.77 -18.03 -0.88
CA VAL A 373 9.34 -16.81 -1.49
C VAL A 373 8.46 -15.58 -1.27
N VAL A 374 7.13 -15.71 -1.35
CA VAL A 374 6.16 -14.67 -0.98
C VAL A 374 6.32 -14.28 0.49
N GLY A 375 6.48 -15.26 1.39
CA GLY A 375 6.72 -15.00 2.81
C GLY A 375 8.04 -14.27 3.08
N CYS A 376 9.10 -14.54 2.31
CA CYS A 376 10.33 -13.74 2.37
C CYS A 376 10.14 -12.32 1.81
N ALA A 377 9.35 -12.16 0.74
CA ALA A 377 9.07 -10.85 0.14
C ALA A 377 8.19 -9.97 1.04
N ALA A 378 7.19 -10.56 1.71
CA ALA A 378 6.40 -9.91 2.77
C ALA A 378 7.22 -9.64 4.05
N GLY A 379 8.45 -10.15 4.14
CA GLY A 379 9.41 -9.85 5.21
C GLY A 379 10.07 -8.47 5.11
N ILE A 380 9.52 -7.51 4.36
CA ILE A 380 10.06 -6.15 4.27
C ILE A 380 9.10 -5.23 5.02
N GLY A 381 9.35 -4.94 6.29
CA GLY A 381 8.42 -4.14 7.12
C GLY A 381 8.65 -2.62 7.02
N PHE A 382 9.90 -2.22 6.77
CA PHE A 382 10.41 -0.86 6.53
C PHE A 382 9.53 0.30 7.04
N THR A 383 8.67 0.90 6.20
CA THR A 383 7.83 2.06 6.53
C THR A 383 6.92 1.81 7.73
N VAL A 384 6.15 0.72 7.68
CA VAL A 384 5.13 0.41 8.68
C VAL A 384 5.79 -0.12 9.95
N ALA A 385 6.87 -0.91 9.83
CA ALA A 385 7.67 -1.33 10.99
C ALA A 385 8.29 -0.14 11.75
N LEU A 386 8.75 0.89 11.02
CA LEU A 386 9.26 2.12 11.63
C LEU A 386 8.16 2.86 12.41
N PHE A 387 6.93 2.92 11.87
CA PHE A 387 5.78 3.52 12.55
C PHE A 387 5.38 2.74 13.82
N PHE A 388 5.35 1.41 13.73
CA PHE A 388 5.10 0.56 14.90
C PHE A 388 6.18 0.71 15.96
N ALA A 389 7.44 0.93 15.60
CA ALA A 389 8.50 1.20 16.58
C ALA A 389 8.23 2.50 17.35
N THR A 390 7.85 3.59 16.66
CA THR A 390 7.51 4.87 17.29
C THR A 390 6.24 4.82 18.15
N ALA A 391 5.24 3.99 17.78
CA ALA A 391 4.07 3.76 18.62
C ALA A 391 4.36 2.83 19.83
N ALA A 392 5.35 1.94 19.72
CA ALA A 392 5.71 0.97 20.76
C ALA A 392 6.60 1.54 21.87
N PHE A 393 7.54 2.43 21.57
CA PHE A 393 8.55 2.86 22.52
C PHE A 393 8.68 4.39 22.65
N PRO A 394 8.77 4.93 23.88
CA PRO A 394 9.18 6.32 24.08
C PRO A 394 10.65 6.51 23.67
N PRO A 395 11.10 7.76 23.45
CA PRO A 395 12.48 8.06 23.07
C PRO A 395 13.53 7.44 23.99
N GLY A 396 14.51 6.76 23.39
CA GLY A 396 15.61 6.09 24.09
C GLY A 396 15.98 4.74 23.48
N ARG A 397 16.93 4.04 24.12
CA ARG A 397 17.63 2.86 23.58
C ARG A 397 16.75 1.83 22.85
N TYR A 398 15.61 1.41 23.42
CA TYR A 398 14.75 0.41 22.79
C TYR A 398 14.06 0.90 21.52
N LEU A 399 13.73 2.19 21.45
CA LEU A 399 13.23 2.81 20.23
C LEU A 399 14.31 2.82 19.15
N ASP A 400 15.52 3.27 19.48
CA ASP A 400 16.62 3.37 18.51
C ASP A 400 17.05 2.00 17.98
N GLU A 401 17.20 1.00 18.86
CA GLU A 401 17.51 -0.40 18.48
C GLU A 401 16.44 -0.98 17.54
N THR A 402 15.15 -0.80 17.83
CA THR A 402 14.05 -1.40 17.06
C THR A 402 13.73 -0.63 15.78
N LYS A 403 13.86 0.71 15.77
CA LYS A 403 13.90 1.53 14.54
C LYS A 403 15.00 1.03 13.60
N LEU A 404 16.23 0.83 14.10
CA LEU A 404 17.33 0.32 13.28
C LEU A 404 17.02 -1.07 12.71
N GLY A 405 16.38 -1.95 13.49
CA GLY A 405 15.90 -3.26 13.02
C GLY A 405 14.82 -3.15 11.93
N ALA A 406 13.88 -2.21 12.08
CA ALA A 406 12.86 -1.92 11.06
C ALA A 406 13.46 -1.40 9.75
N LEU A 407 14.44 -0.48 9.82
CA LEU A 407 15.15 0.03 8.65
C LEU A 407 15.96 -1.07 7.94
N LEU A 408 16.66 -1.91 8.71
CA LEU A 408 17.44 -3.04 8.19
C LEU A 408 16.56 -4.18 7.63
N SER A 409 15.25 -4.21 7.89
CA SER A 409 14.34 -5.24 7.34
C SER A 409 14.26 -5.27 5.81
N VAL A 410 14.71 -4.21 5.12
CA VAL A 410 14.89 -4.20 3.65
C VAL A 410 15.87 -5.28 3.18
N SER A 411 16.77 -5.75 4.05
CA SER A 411 17.64 -6.91 3.77
C SER A 411 16.89 -8.19 3.40
N SER A 412 15.63 -8.36 3.85
CA SER A 412 14.75 -9.46 3.44
C SER A 412 14.48 -9.50 1.93
N ALA A 413 14.62 -8.38 1.21
CA ALA A 413 14.60 -8.36 -0.25
C ALA A 413 15.72 -9.24 -0.85
N GLY A 414 16.92 -9.18 -0.25
CA GLY A 414 18.05 -10.03 -0.61
C GLY A 414 17.79 -11.50 -0.26
N VAL A 415 17.19 -11.77 0.90
CA VAL A 415 16.79 -13.12 1.31
C VAL A 415 15.75 -13.70 0.34
N ALA A 416 14.71 -12.95 -0.02
CA ALA A 416 13.68 -13.36 -0.98
C ALA A 416 14.28 -13.67 -2.36
N LEU A 417 15.21 -12.84 -2.84
CA LEU A 417 15.92 -13.07 -4.11
C LEU A 417 16.82 -14.32 -4.06
N ALA A 418 17.52 -14.56 -2.95
CA ALA A 418 18.38 -15.74 -2.77
C ALA A 418 17.55 -17.02 -2.65
N VAL A 419 16.49 -17.03 -1.83
CA VAL A 419 15.57 -18.16 -1.67
C VAL A 419 14.85 -18.46 -2.99
N ALA A 420 14.44 -17.45 -3.75
CA ALA A 420 13.86 -17.65 -5.08
C ALA A 420 14.84 -18.27 -6.10
N ALA A 421 16.13 -17.94 -6.02
CA ALA A 421 17.15 -18.57 -6.85
C ALA A 421 17.39 -20.03 -6.44
N ILE A 422 17.51 -20.32 -5.14
CA ILE A 422 17.71 -21.66 -4.58
C ILE A 422 16.53 -22.58 -4.93
N LEU A 423 15.30 -22.12 -4.71
CA LEU A 423 14.06 -22.87 -4.99
C LEU A 423 13.63 -22.85 -6.47
N ARG A 424 14.41 -22.19 -7.36
CA ARG A 424 14.14 -22.05 -8.80
C ARG A 424 12.72 -21.55 -9.10
N VAL A 425 12.35 -20.47 -8.41
CA VAL A 425 11.04 -19.81 -8.45
C VAL A 425 11.04 -18.64 -9.46
N GLY A 426 9.88 -18.38 -10.08
CA GLY A 426 9.69 -17.26 -11.00
C GLY A 426 10.72 -17.24 -12.14
N ARG A 427 11.42 -16.11 -12.31
CA ARG A 427 12.45 -15.91 -13.35
C ARG A 427 13.56 -16.97 -13.33
N PHE A 428 13.86 -17.55 -12.17
CA PHE A 428 14.94 -18.52 -11.99
C PHE A 428 14.57 -19.93 -12.47
N ARG A 429 13.27 -20.20 -12.72
CA ARG A 429 12.82 -21.45 -13.37
C ARG A 429 13.22 -21.51 -14.84
N ALA A 430 13.09 -20.39 -15.55
CA ALA A 430 13.33 -20.33 -17.00
C ALA A 430 14.82 -20.40 -17.38
N SER A 431 15.72 -19.90 -16.53
CA SER A 431 17.16 -19.80 -16.83
C SER A 431 17.91 -21.12 -16.97
N GLN A 432 17.29 -22.26 -16.63
CA GLN A 432 17.87 -23.59 -16.84
C GLN A 432 17.30 -24.31 -18.07
N ALA A 433 16.06 -24.01 -18.48
CA ALA A 433 15.43 -24.56 -19.70
C ALA A 433 15.97 -23.93 -21.01
N ALA A 434 16.97 -23.04 -20.90
CA ALA A 434 17.78 -22.50 -21.98
C ALA A 434 19.29 -22.77 -21.75
N ARG A 435 19.61 -23.75 -20.89
CA ARG A 435 20.95 -24.28 -20.60
C ARG A 435 20.98 -25.82 -20.62
N LEU A 436 19.90 -26.41 -21.12
CA LEU A 436 19.66 -27.81 -21.46
C LEU A 436 19.07 -27.79 -22.88
#